data_AF-A0A8S4G2B7-F1
#
_entry.id   AF-A0A8S4G2B7-F1
#
_cell.length_a   1.000
_cell.length_b   1.000
_cell.length_c   1.000
_cell.angle_alpha   90.00
_cell.angle_beta   90.00
_cell.angle_gamma   90.00
#
_symmetry.space_group_name_H-M   'P 1'
#
loop_
_entity.id
_entity.type
_entity.pdbx_description
1 polymer ?
#
loop_
_entity_poly.entity_id
_entity_poly.type
_entity_poly.pdbx_seq_one_letter_code
_entity_poly.pdbx_strand_id
1 'polypeptide(L)'
;MSVNPQVVQLGNNENNRNGKRTMKPLFQKSSDCSYVSCYCEENVWKLCEDVALRIPDELDSCYVVFISNSCRTVPLWRQRAGREEDRLVIWDYHVIFMYAFDCKTCLVYDLDSELPFPTFFHKYVTETLRTDQVLKSDFHR
;
A
#
# COMPACT_ATOMS: atom_id res chain seq x y z
N MET A 1 25.20 31.67 -48.10
CA MET A 1 24.41 30.42 -47.99
C MET A 1 24.27 30.12 -46.51
N SER A 2 23.19 30.62 -45.92
CA SER A 2 22.91 30.52 -44.49
C SER A 2 22.14 29.24 -44.21
N VAL A 3 22.66 28.39 -43.34
CA VAL A 3 21.99 27.20 -42.83
C VAL A 3 21.28 27.56 -41.53
N ASN A 4 19.94 27.58 -41.58
CA ASN A 4 19.05 27.68 -40.43
C ASN A 4 19.12 26.40 -39.59
N PRO A 5 19.30 26.46 -38.26
CA PRO A 5 18.99 25.34 -37.39
C PRO A 5 17.48 25.29 -37.17
N GLN A 6 16.84 24.20 -37.60
CA GLN A 6 15.46 23.90 -37.25
C GLN A 6 15.38 23.60 -35.75
N VAL A 7 14.73 24.49 -35.01
CA VAL A 7 14.27 24.26 -33.64
C VAL A 7 13.19 23.18 -33.73
N VAL A 8 13.53 21.95 -33.31
CA VAL A 8 12.55 20.89 -33.10
C VAL A 8 11.74 21.28 -31.87
N GLN A 9 10.55 21.82 -32.10
CA GLN A 9 9.54 21.96 -31.05
C GLN A 9 9.01 20.56 -30.72
N LEU A 10 9.50 19.97 -29.64
CA LEU A 10 8.84 18.83 -29.01
C LEU A 10 7.59 19.38 -28.32
N GLY A 11 6.45 19.13 -28.95
CA GLY A 11 5.15 19.64 -28.54
C GLY A 11 4.80 19.26 -27.12
N ASN A 12 4.30 20.26 -26.39
CA ASN A 12 3.55 20.10 -25.16
C ASN A 12 2.32 19.22 -25.45
N ASN A 13 2.40 17.93 -25.11
CA ASN A 13 1.21 17.12 -24.89
C ASN A 13 0.87 17.15 -23.39
N GLU A 14 0.45 18.33 -22.92
CA GLU A 14 -0.39 18.41 -21.72
C GLU A 14 -1.76 17.85 -22.09
N ASN A 15 -1.86 16.52 -22.08
CA ASN A 15 -3.13 15.84 -22.21
C ASN A 15 -3.97 16.16 -20.98
N ASN A 16 -4.85 17.12 -21.19
CA ASN A 16 -5.93 17.59 -20.35
C ASN A 16 -6.87 16.43 -19.94
N ARG A 17 -6.46 15.59 -18.98
CA ARG A 17 -7.35 14.66 -18.28
C ARG A 17 -8.08 15.39 -17.16
N ASN A 18 -8.89 16.39 -17.51
CA ASN A 18 -9.83 17.02 -16.59
C ASN A 18 -11.16 16.25 -16.49
N GLY A 19 -11.07 14.92 -16.40
CA GLY A 19 -12.14 14.11 -15.82
C GLY A 19 -11.82 13.96 -14.34
N LYS A 20 -12.65 14.53 -13.46
CA LYS A 20 -12.47 14.45 -12.01
C LYS A 20 -12.56 12.98 -11.56
N ARG A 21 -11.43 12.25 -11.60
CA ARG A 21 -11.33 10.84 -11.20
C ARG A 21 -11.83 10.76 -9.77
N THR A 22 -12.95 10.09 -9.56
CA THR A 22 -13.52 9.95 -8.22
C THR A 22 -12.83 8.78 -7.55
N MET A 23 -12.23 9.03 -6.38
CA MET A 23 -11.57 7.99 -5.61
C MET A 23 -12.58 6.90 -5.23
N LYS A 24 -12.27 5.66 -5.61
CA LYS A 24 -13.01 4.47 -5.19
C LYS A 24 -12.00 3.45 -4.66
N PRO A 25 -12.23 2.86 -3.47
CA PRO A 25 -11.36 1.78 -3.01
C PRO A 25 -11.55 0.54 -3.88
N LEU A 26 -10.45 -0.17 -4.13
CA LEU A 26 -10.39 -1.37 -4.98
C LEU A 26 -11.17 -2.54 -4.36
N PHE A 27 -11.22 -2.57 -3.02
CA PHE A 27 -11.93 -3.53 -2.19
C PHE A 27 -12.71 -2.78 -1.10
N GLN A 28 -13.99 -3.12 -0.92
CA GLN A 28 -14.87 -2.42 0.02
C GLN A 28 -14.85 -3.03 1.42
N LYS A 29 -14.69 -4.35 1.53
CA LYS A 29 -14.72 -5.09 2.79
C LYS A 29 -13.64 -6.17 2.77
N SER A 30 -12.99 -6.38 3.90
CA SER A 30 -12.02 -7.47 4.06
C SER A 30 -12.67 -8.85 4.01
N SER A 31 -13.96 -8.96 4.37
CA SER A 31 -14.73 -10.21 4.30
C SER A 31 -14.89 -10.77 2.88
N ASP A 32 -14.72 -9.94 1.87
CA ASP A 32 -14.91 -10.31 0.47
C ASP A 32 -13.59 -10.78 -0.16
N CYS A 33 -12.48 -10.70 0.59
CA CYS A 33 -11.15 -11.09 0.14
C CYS A 33 -10.81 -12.51 0.62
N SER A 34 -10.09 -13.26 -0.21
CA SER A 34 -9.49 -14.53 0.22
C SER A 34 -8.49 -14.27 1.35
N TYR A 35 -8.56 -15.07 2.41
CA TYR A 35 -7.70 -14.88 3.58
C TYR A 35 -7.35 -16.21 4.24
N VAL A 36 -6.05 -16.40 4.48
CA VAL A 36 -5.49 -17.46 5.32
C VAL A 36 -4.50 -16.81 6.30
N SER A 37 -4.69 -17.08 7.60
CA SER A 37 -3.83 -16.54 8.64
C SER A 37 -2.38 -17.01 8.47
N CYS A 38 -1.41 -16.10 8.65
CA CYS A 38 0.02 -16.33 8.48
C CYS A 38 0.49 -16.62 7.03
N TYR A 39 -0.35 -16.34 6.02
CA TYR A 39 0.03 -16.36 4.60
C TYR A 39 -0.26 -14.98 3.96
N CYS A 40 0.20 -13.91 4.62
CA CYS A 40 -0.05 -12.53 4.21
C CYS A 40 0.40 -12.22 2.77
N GLU A 41 1.48 -12.85 2.34
CA GLU A 41 2.03 -12.84 0.98
C GLU A 41 1.08 -13.44 -0.05
N GLU A 42 0.46 -14.60 0.24
CA GLU A 42 -0.53 -15.22 -0.65
C GLU A 42 -1.84 -14.44 -0.65
N ASN A 43 -2.25 -13.91 0.51
CA ASN A 43 -3.43 -13.08 0.64
C ASN A 43 -3.29 -11.81 -0.23
N VAL A 44 -2.15 -11.12 -0.16
CA VAL A 44 -1.88 -9.95 -0.98
C VAL A 44 -1.73 -10.32 -2.46
N TRP A 45 -1.11 -11.46 -2.78
CA TRP A 45 -1.04 -11.96 -4.15
C TRP A 45 -2.44 -12.17 -4.74
N LYS A 46 -3.40 -12.69 -3.95
CA LYS A 46 -4.80 -12.83 -4.38
C LYS A 46 -5.50 -11.50 -4.61
N LEU A 47 -5.16 -10.45 -3.86
CA LEU A 47 -5.64 -9.09 -4.14
C LEU A 47 -5.08 -8.58 -5.49
N CYS A 48 -3.79 -8.79 -5.75
CA CYS A 48 -3.18 -8.43 -7.02
C CYS A 48 -3.82 -9.17 -8.21
N GLU A 49 -4.05 -10.48 -8.08
CA GLU A 49 -4.71 -11.31 -9.09
C GLU A 49 -6.11 -10.76 -9.43
N ASP A 50 -6.91 -10.45 -8.40
CA ASP A 50 -8.25 -9.90 -8.60
C ASP A 50 -8.24 -8.53 -9.28
N VAL A 51 -7.34 -7.62 -8.89
CA VAL A 51 -7.18 -6.31 -9.55
C VAL A 51 -6.78 -6.48 -11.01
N ALA A 52 -5.80 -7.34 -11.29
CA ALA A 52 -5.32 -7.61 -12.65
C ALA A 52 -6.43 -8.14 -13.57
N LEU A 53 -7.36 -8.94 -13.02
CA LEU A 53 -8.48 -9.49 -13.78
C LEU A 53 -9.65 -8.51 -13.95
N ARG A 54 -10.03 -7.77 -12.89
CA ARG A 54 -11.21 -6.90 -12.93
C ARG A 54 -10.95 -5.52 -13.51
N ILE A 55 -9.79 -4.94 -13.21
CA ILE A 55 -9.45 -3.54 -13.46
C ILE A 55 -7.94 -3.38 -13.74
N PRO A 56 -7.42 -4.01 -14.81
CA PRO A 56 -5.98 -4.05 -15.11
C PRO A 56 -5.33 -2.66 -15.23
N ASP A 57 -6.08 -1.64 -15.67
CA ASP A 57 -5.59 -0.26 -15.80
C ASP A 57 -5.17 0.37 -14.45
N GLU A 58 -5.62 -0.20 -13.33
CA GLU A 58 -5.28 0.27 -11.98
C GLU A 58 -4.02 -0.42 -11.41
N LEU A 59 -3.55 -1.50 -12.05
CA LEU A 59 -2.49 -2.35 -11.51
C LEU A 59 -1.15 -1.60 -11.38
N ASP A 60 -0.84 -0.70 -12.32
CA ASP A 60 0.37 0.14 -12.28
C ASP A 60 0.38 1.12 -11.10
N SER A 61 -0.77 1.34 -10.47
CA SER A 61 -0.93 2.17 -9.26
C SER A 61 -0.95 1.32 -7.98
N CYS A 62 -0.73 0.01 -8.08
CA CYS A 62 -0.75 -0.93 -6.97
C CYS A 62 0.67 -1.39 -6.60
N TYR A 63 0.89 -1.60 -5.30
CA TYR A 63 2.19 -2.00 -4.76
C TYR A 63 2.00 -3.10 -3.72
N VAL A 64 2.91 -4.07 -3.75
CA VAL A 64 3.06 -5.07 -2.70
C VAL A 64 4.23 -4.64 -1.83
N VAL A 65 3.99 -4.46 -0.54
CA VAL A 65 5.01 -3.96 0.39
C VAL A 65 5.30 -5.02 1.43
N PHE A 66 6.54 -5.51 1.43
CA PHE A 66 7.09 -6.35 2.47
C PHE A 66 7.67 -5.48 3.58
N ILE A 67 7.26 -5.77 4.81
CA ILE A 67 7.73 -5.11 6.02
C ILE A 67 8.51 -6.16 6.81
N SER A 68 9.82 -6.00 6.90
CA SER A 68 10.71 -6.89 7.65
C SER A 68 11.99 -6.15 7.98
N ASN A 69 12.90 -6.79 8.70
CA ASN A 69 14.23 -6.28 8.99
C ASN A 69 15.23 -7.44 9.09
N SER A 70 16.52 -7.11 9.27
CA SER A 70 17.59 -8.12 9.36
C SER A 70 17.40 -9.13 10.49
N CYS A 71 16.74 -8.72 11.58
CA CYS A 71 16.47 -9.56 12.75
C CYS A 71 15.19 -10.40 12.60
N ARG A 72 14.37 -10.13 11.56
CA ARG A 72 13.03 -10.70 11.40
C ARG A 72 12.21 -10.53 12.67
N THR A 73 12.19 -9.31 13.17
CA THR A 73 11.44 -8.93 14.36
C THR A 73 10.89 -7.53 14.17
N VAL A 74 9.72 -7.43 13.56
CA VAL A 74 9.06 -6.15 13.27
C VAL A 74 7.79 -5.99 14.09
N PRO A 75 7.72 -5.01 15.02
CA PRO A 75 6.53 -4.76 15.80
C PRO A 75 5.50 -3.98 14.97
N LEU A 76 4.28 -4.50 14.89
CA LEU A 76 3.13 -3.88 14.25
C LEU A 76 1.96 -3.80 15.24
N TRP A 77 1.42 -2.59 15.42
CA TRP A 77 0.26 -2.34 16.27
C TRP A 77 -1.05 -2.48 15.50
N ARG A 78 -2.17 -2.56 16.23
CA ARG A 78 -3.51 -2.67 15.65
C ARG A 78 -3.64 -3.91 14.75
N GLN A 79 -3.12 -5.04 15.20
CA GLN A 79 -3.18 -6.32 14.49
C GLN A 79 -4.21 -7.25 15.14
N ARG A 80 -5.03 -7.95 14.35
CA ARG A 80 -6.15 -8.79 14.81
C ARG A 80 -5.73 -9.91 15.76
N ALA A 81 -4.51 -10.42 15.59
CA ALA A 81 -3.94 -11.46 16.46
C ALA A 81 -3.39 -10.92 17.81
N GLY A 82 -3.30 -9.60 17.97
CA GLY A 82 -2.83 -8.95 19.19
C GLY A 82 -3.80 -9.13 20.36
N ARG A 83 -3.26 -9.34 21.56
CA ARG A 83 -4.06 -9.74 22.75
C ARG A 83 -4.38 -8.59 23.71
N GLU A 84 -3.68 -7.47 23.61
CA GLU A 84 -3.82 -6.29 24.48
C GLU A 84 -4.53 -5.12 23.79
N GLU A 85 -4.77 -4.01 24.49
CA GLU A 85 -5.51 -2.85 23.97
C GLU A 85 -4.84 -2.22 22.73
N ASP A 86 -3.52 -2.26 22.67
CA ASP A 86 -2.74 -1.73 21.55
C ASP A 86 -2.59 -2.73 20.40
N ARG A 87 -2.96 -4.00 20.63
CA ARG A 87 -2.97 -5.08 19.66
C ARG A 87 -1.62 -5.28 18.97
N LEU A 88 -0.54 -5.17 19.73
CA LEU A 88 0.81 -5.39 19.23
C LEU A 88 1.04 -6.86 18.83
N VAL A 89 1.66 -7.06 17.68
CA VAL A 89 2.22 -8.34 17.22
C VAL A 89 3.65 -8.10 16.73
N ILE A 90 4.56 -9.00 17.05
CA ILE A 90 5.92 -9.02 16.51
C ILE A 90 5.96 -10.07 15.40
N TRP A 91 6.16 -9.60 14.18
CA TRP A 91 6.23 -10.44 12.99
C TRP A 91 7.69 -10.70 12.60
N ASP A 92 7.95 -11.82 11.92
CA ASP A 92 9.18 -12.04 11.18
C ASP A 92 9.22 -11.23 9.88
N TYR A 93 8.09 -11.20 9.19
CA TYR A 93 7.74 -10.24 8.15
C TYR A 93 6.23 -10.10 8.07
N HIS A 94 5.76 -9.02 7.45
CA HIS A 94 4.36 -8.85 7.09
C HIS A 94 4.25 -8.28 5.69
N VAL A 95 3.16 -8.59 4.99
CA VAL A 95 2.92 -8.09 3.63
C VAL A 95 1.61 -7.35 3.57
N ILE A 96 1.65 -6.15 3.00
CA ILE A 96 0.48 -5.31 2.78
C ILE A 96 0.33 -4.97 1.30
N PHE A 97 -0.90 -4.69 0.90
CA PHE A 97 -1.22 -4.18 -0.43
C PHE A 97 -1.48 -2.68 -0.35
N MET A 98 -0.88 -1.90 -1.24
CA MET A 98 -1.00 -0.46 -1.32
C MET A 98 -1.55 -0.01 -2.67
N TYR A 99 -2.44 0.97 -2.66
CA TYR A 99 -2.99 1.59 -3.86
C TYR A 99 -2.75 3.09 -3.83
N ALA A 100 -1.87 3.57 -4.70
CA ALA A 100 -1.55 4.99 -4.86
C ALA A 100 -2.47 5.60 -5.94
N PHE A 101 -3.67 6.01 -5.53
CA PHE A 101 -4.67 6.57 -6.44
C PHE A 101 -4.18 7.86 -7.12
N ASP A 102 -3.48 8.72 -6.36
CA ASP A 102 -2.79 9.91 -6.83
C ASP A 102 -1.65 10.29 -5.87
N CYS A 103 -0.97 11.42 -6.13
CA CYS A 103 0.17 11.87 -5.33
C CYS A 103 -0.15 12.24 -3.86
N LYS A 104 -1.43 12.42 -3.51
CA LYS A 104 -1.89 12.79 -2.16
C LYS A 104 -2.65 11.67 -1.48
N THR A 105 -3.09 10.68 -2.25
CA THR A 105 -4.07 9.70 -1.81
C THR A 105 -3.54 8.30 -2.02
N CYS A 106 -3.22 7.64 -0.89
CA CYS A 106 -2.81 6.25 -0.87
C CYS A 106 -3.63 5.47 0.17
N LEU A 107 -4.10 4.30 -0.23
CA LEU A 107 -4.85 3.37 0.60
C LEU A 107 -4.01 2.12 0.87
N VAL A 108 -4.08 1.63 2.11
CA VAL A 108 -3.47 0.39 2.58
C VAL A 108 -4.57 -0.64 2.81
N TYR A 109 -4.36 -1.84 2.28
CA TYR A 109 -5.18 -3.01 2.49
C TYR A 109 -4.32 -4.03 3.24
N ASP A 110 -4.57 -4.10 4.54
CA ASP A 110 -3.97 -5.06 5.46
C ASP A 110 -5.10 -5.90 6.05
N LEU A 111 -5.15 -7.19 5.70
CA LEU A 111 -6.22 -8.10 6.11
C LEU A 111 -6.06 -8.55 7.58
N ASP A 112 -4.88 -8.35 8.15
CA ASP A 112 -4.55 -8.66 9.53
C ASP A 112 -4.67 -7.42 10.45
N SER A 113 -5.04 -6.25 9.93
CA SER A 113 -5.24 -5.04 10.72
C SER A 113 -6.62 -4.98 11.39
N GLU A 114 -6.68 -4.37 12.59
CA GLU A 114 -7.93 -3.90 13.22
C GLU A 114 -8.34 -2.49 12.79
N LEU A 115 -7.50 -1.79 12.03
CA LEU A 115 -7.87 -0.50 11.45
C LEU A 115 -8.97 -0.67 10.38
N PRO A 116 -9.68 0.41 9.99
CA PRO A 116 -10.66 0.34 8.93
C PRO A 116 -10.10 -0.28 7.64
N PHE A 117 -10.93 -0.98 6.88
CA PHE A 117 -10.50 -1.58 5.62
C PHE A 117 -11.19 -0.90 4.44
N PRO A 118 -10.46 -0.29 3.49
CA PRO A 118 -9.03 0.06 3.57
C PRO A 118 -8.74 1.20 4.55
N THR A 119 -7.47 1.37 4.90
CA THR A 119 -6.99 2.48 5.73
C THR A 119 -6.19 3.49 4.90
N PHE A 120 -6.36 4.78 5.15
CA PHE A 120 -5.48 5.80 4.56
C PHE A 120 -4.03 5.63 5.03
N PHE A 121 -3.07 5.71 4.10
CA PHE A 121 -1.65 5.46 4.36
C PHE A 121 -1.12 6.19 5.60
N HIS A 122 -1.40 7.49 5.74
CA HIS A 122 -0.95 8.26 6.90
C HIS A 122 -1.44 7.65 8.22
N LYS A 123 -2.74 7.28 8.31
CA LYS A 123 -3.31 6.65 9.51
C LYS A 123 -2.64 5.30 9.79
N TYR A 124 -2.45 4.47 8.76
CA TYR A 124 -1.78 3.17 8.88
C TYR A 124 -0.37 3.32 9.45
N VAL A 125 0.45 4.21 8.85
CA VAL A 125 1.81 4.48 9.33
C VAL A 125 1.78 4.97 10.78
N THR A 126 0.93 5.93 11.12
CA THR A 126 0.92 6.49 12.48
C THR A 126 0.46 5.50 13.56
N GLU A 127 -0.50 4.63 13.26
CA GLU A 127 -1.12 3.77 14.26
C GLU A 127 -0.54 2.35 14.30
N THR A 128 -0.15 1.80 13.15
CA THR A 128 0.41 0.46 13.02
C THR A 128 1.93 0.47 13.06
N LEU A 129 2.59 1.39 12.35
CA LEU A 129 4.05 1.47 12.39
C LEU A 129 4.53 2.31 13.58
N ARG A 130 3.96 3.50 13.80
CA ARG A 130 4.51 4.48 14.75
C ARG A 130 5.98 4.84 14.38
N THR A 131 6.63 5.64 15.21
CA THR A 131 8.03 6.07 14.98
C THR A 131 9.03 5.02 15.45
N ASP A 132 10.09 4.80 14.68
CA ASP A 132 11.21 3.91 15.07
C ASP A 132 12.04 4.49 16.22
N GLN A 133 11.93 5.80 16.49
CA GLN A 133 12.66 6.47 17.57
C GLN A 133 12.33 5.93 18.96
N VAL A 134 11.19 5.27 19.14
CA VAL A 134 10.79 4.64 20.41
C VAL A 134 11.12 3.15 20.47
N LEU A 135 11.69 2.59 19.41
CA LEU A 135 12.04 1.17 19.30
C LEU A 135 13.55 0.97 19.48
N LYS A 136 13.93 -0.21 19.96
CA LYS A 136 15.34 -0.65 19.88
C LYS A 136 15.70 -0.89 18.40
N SER A 137 16.97 -0.74 18.07
CA SER A 137 17.50 -0.90 16.70
C SER A 137 17.06 -2.21 16.03
N ASP A 138 17.02 -3.29 16.79
CA ASP A 138 16.71 -4.63 16.28
C ASP A 138 15.23 -4.77 15.85
N PHE A 139 14.40 -3.78 16.19
CA PHE A 139 12.98 -3.71 15.85
C PHE A 139 12.65 -2.63 14.81
N HIS A 140 13.64 -1.90 14.28
CA HIS A 140 13.44 -0.91 13.20
C HIS A 140 12.95 -1.59 11.93
N ARG A 141 12.17 -0.89 11.11
CA ARG A 141 11.54 -1.44 9.89
C ARG A 141 11.93 -0.65 8.65
#